data_AF-A0A2G9YGD5-F1
#
_entry.id   AF-A0A2G9YGD5-F1
#
_cell.length_a   1.000
_cell.length_b   1.000
_cell.length_c   1.000
_cell.angle_alpha   90.00
_cell.angle_beta   90.00
_cell.angle_gamma   90.00
#
_symmetry.space_group_name_H-M   'P 1'
#
loop_
_entity.id
_entity.type
_entity.pdbx_description
1 polymer ?
#
loop_
_entity_poly.entity_id
_entity_poly.type
_entity_poly.pdbx_seq_one_letter_code
_entity_poly.pdbx_strand_id
1 'polypeptide(L)'
;MYPEGRYRCDFVVNNTFVEFFGLSNVSGVCLNYNEIIVRKREMCKKHNIRLIEIYEKNLYNLDQFLSKKLGIEIKQKALFY
;
A
#
# COMPACT_ATOMS: atom_id res chain seq x y z
N MET A 1 -6.83 -3.31 -9.78
CA MET A 1 -5.72 -4.09 -10.39
C MET A 1 -4.76 -3.12 -11.04
N TYR A 2 -3.46 -3.45 -11.10
CA TYR A 2 -2.49 -2.59 -11.80
C TYR A 2 -2.79 -2.56 -13.31
N PRO A 3 -2.51 -1.44 -14.01
CA PRO A 3 -2.81 -1.31 -15.45
C PRO A 3 -1.98 -2.24 -16.34
N GLU A 4 -0.81 -2.68 -15.86
CA GLU A 4 0.11 -3.54 -16.60
C GLU A 4 0.38 -4.81 -15.78
N GLY A 5 0.31 -5.98 -16.44
CA GLY A 5 0.51 -7.28 -15.80
C GLY A 5 -0.64 -7.73 -14.87
N ARG A 6 -0.58 -8.98 -14.40
CA ARG A 6 -1.57 -9.56 -13.47
C ARG A 6 -1.25 -9.24 -12.01
N TYR A 7 -0.82 -8.02 -11.71
CA TYR A 7 -0.53 -7.60 -10.35
C TYR A 7 -1.81 -7.13 -9.65
N ARG A 8 -2.04 -7.68 -8.45
CA ARG A 8 -3.11 -7.22 -7.57
C ARG A 8 -2.60 -6.11 -6.67
N CYS A 9 -3.51 -5.19 -6.38
CA CYS A 9 -3.36 -4.22 -5.31
C CYS A 9 -4.26 -4.69 -4.17
N ASP A 10 -3.80 -4.54 -2.92
CA ASP A 10 -4.55 -4.99 -1.75
C ASP A 10 -5.85 -4.19 -1.60
N PHE A 11 -5.78 -2.86 -1.72
CA PHE A 11 -6.95 -1.98 -1.61
C PHE A 11 -6.89 -0.81 -2.60
N VAL A 12 -8.07 -0.34 -3.01
CA VAL A 12 -8.22 0.87 -3.84
C VAL A 12 -9.27 1.78 -3.20
N VAL A 13 -8.89 3.04 -2.93
CA VAL A 13 -9.75 4.06 -2.31
C VAL A 13 -9.63 5.35 -3.12
N ASN A 14 -10.73 5.85 -3.68
CA ASN A 14 -10.76 7.11 -4.45
C ASN A 14 -9.60 7.24 -5.46
N ASN A 15 -9.43 6.22 -6.31
CA ASN A 15 -8.34 6.16 -7.31
C ASN A 15 -6.92 6.17 -6.72
N THR A 16 -6.78 5.91 -5.43
CA THR A 16 -5.52 5.72 -4.72
C THR A 16 -5.34 4.25 -4.39
N PHE A 17 -4.21 3.69 -4.77
CA PHE A 17 -3.82 2.33 -4.42
C PHE A 17 -3.21 2.33 -3.02
N VAL A 18 -3.57 1.34 -2.22
CA VAL A 18 -3.03 1.13 -0.88
C VAL A 18 -2.52 -0.30 -0.78
N GLU A 19 -1.23 -0.45 -0.50
CA GLU A 19 -0.54 -1.73 -0.58
C GLU A 19 0.30 -1.98 0.68
N PHE A 20 0.28 -3.21 1.19
CA PHE A 20 1.14 -3.62 2.31
C PHE A 20 2.39 -4.36 1.83
N PHE A 21 3.57 -3.75 2.04
CA PHE A 21 4.87 -4.33 1.72
C PHE A 21 5.55 -4.93 2.96
N GLY A 22 4.93 -5.95 3.55
CA GLY A 22 5.39 -6.55 4.81
C GLY A 22 6.70 -7.33 4.72
N LEU A 23 7.14 -7.76 3.53
CA LEU A 23 8.35 -8.58 3.36
C LEU A 23 9.58 -7.78 2.93
N SER A 24 9.48 -6.45 2.82
CA SER A 24 10.58 -5.62 2.31
C SER A 24 11.81 -5.60 3.21
N ASN A 25 11.67 -5.97 4.48
CA ASN A 25 12.74 -6.03 5.49
C ASN A 25 13.33 -7.44 5.68
N VAL A 26 12.74 -8.48 5.07
CA VAL A 26 13.24 -9.85 5.21
C VAL A 26 14.23 -10.15 4.10
N SER A 27 15.51 -9.85 4.37
CA SER A 27 16.63 -10.24 3.52
C SER A 27 16.62 -11.76 3.30
N GLY A 28 16.28 -12.20 2.09
CA GLY A 28 16.38 -13.61 1.67
C GLY A 28 15.07 -14.32 1.31
N VAL A 29 13.89 -13.70 1.50
CA VAL A 29 12.61 -14.41 1.26
C VAL A 29 12.18 -14.43 -0.21
N CYS A 30 12.61 -13.48 -1.05
CA CYS A 30 12.37 -13.52 -2.50
C CYS A 30 13.30 -12.51 -3.21
N LEU A 31 14.26 -12.98 -4.00
CA LEU A 31 15.14 -12.12 -4.81
C LEU A 31 14.35 -11.12 -5.66
N ASN A 32 13.15 -11.51 -6.11
CA ASN A 32 12.33 -10.73 -7.01
C ASN A 32 11.29 -9.84 -6.29
N TYR A 33 11.17 -9.90 -4.96
CA TYR A 33 10.16 -9.12 -4.23
C TYR A 33 10.42 -7.62 -4.34
N ASN A 34 11.68 -7.21 -4.18
CA ASN A 34 12.10 -5.82 -4.37
C ASN A 34 11.86 -5.36 -5.83
N GLU A 35 12.12 -6.22 -6.81
CA GLU A 35 11.84 -5.90 -8.21
C GLU A 35 10.34 -5.71 -8.49
N ILE A 36 9.48 -6.53 -7.86
CA ILE A 36 8.02 -6.38 -7.96
C ILE A 36 7.57 -5.05 -7.36
N ILE A 37 8.11 -4.65 -6.21
CA ILE A 37 7.80 -3.34 -5.60
C ILE A 37 8.20 -2.21 -6.54
N VAL A 38 9.40 -2.27 -7.12
CA VAL A 38 9.89 -1.27 -8.08
C VAL A 38 8.96 -1.18 -9.28
N ARG A 39 8.59 -2.32 -9.89
CA ARG A 39 7.65 -2.35 -11.01
C ARG A 39 6.29 -1.76 -10.65
N LYS A 40 5.76 -2.08 -9.46
CA LYS A 40 4.48 -1.51 -8.97
C LYS A 40 4.56 0.01 -8.85
N ARG A 41 5.66 0.55 -8.31
CA ARG A 41 5.89 2.01 -8.24
C ARG A 41 5.98 2.64 -9.61
N GLU A 42 6.71 2.02 -10.53
CA GLU A 42 6.86 2.51 -11.91
C GLU A 42 5.52 2.55 -12.64
N MET A 43 4.71 1.49 -12.51
CA MET A 43 3.36 1.45 -13.07
C MET A 43 2.49 2.57 -12.50
N CYS A 44 2.48 2.74 -11.17
CA CYS A 44 1.70 3.82 -10.55
C CYS A 44 2.15 5.20 -11.04
N LYS A 45 3.47 5.43 -11.13
CA LYS A 45 4.04 6.69 -11.63
C LYS A 45 3.67 6.93 -13.10
N LYS A 46 3.79 5.92 -13.96
CA LYS A 46 3.49 6.00 -15.39
C LYS A 46 2.02 6.34 -15.65
N HIS A 47 1.11 5.80 -14.85
CA HIS A 47 -0.34 5.96 -15.01
C HIS A 47 -0.94 7.08 -14.15
N ASN A 48 -0.11 7.91 -13.50
CA ASN A 48 -0.55 8.93 -12.54
C ASN A 48 -1.48 8.38 -11.43
N ILE A 49 -1.26 7.13 -11.03
CA ILE A 49 -1.98 6.48 -9.94
C ILE A 49 -1.25 6.81 -8.64
N ARG A 50 -1.98 7.34 -7.67
CA ARG A 50 -1.45 7.58 -6.34
C ARG A 50 -1.26 6.23 -5.63
N LEU A 51 -0.06 5.98 -5.10
CA LEU A 51 0.25 4.77 -4.33
C LEU A 51 0.59 5.14 -2.87
N ILE A 52 -0.12 4.53 -1.92
CA ILE A 52 0.17 4.56 -0.49
C ILE A 52 0.78 3.22 -0.13
N GLU A 53 2.02 3.27 0.33
CA GLU A 53 2.77 2.10 0.76
C GLU A 53 2.69 1.98 2.27
N ILE A 54 2.21 0.84 2.76
CA ILE A 54 2.15 0.49 4.17
C ILE A 54 3.25 -0.53 4.45
N TYR A 55 4.03 -0.27 5.48
CA TYR A 55 5.04 -1.20 6.00
C TYR A 55 4.65 -1.62 7.42
N GLU A 56 5.27 -2.68 7.93
CA GLU A 56 5.01 -3.21 9.28
C GLU A 56 5.00 -2.12 10.36
N LYS A 57 6.00 -1.21 10.34
CA LYS A 57 6.08 -0.08 11.27
C LYS A 57 4.88 0.87 11.23
N ASN A 58 4.15 0.93 10.13
CA ASN A 58 2.98 1.78 9.98
C ASN A 58 1.74 1.16 10.64
N LEU A 59 1.74 -0.13 10.94
CA LEU A 59 0.60 -0.80 11.57
C LEU A 59 0.37 -0.30 13.00
N TYR A 60 1.44 0.07 13.72
CA TYR A 60 1.36 0.59 15.10
C TYR A 60 0.62 1.94 15.22
N ASN A 61 0.51 2.69 14.14
CA ASN A 61 -0.21 3.96 14.08
C ASN A 61 -1.00 4.11 12.77
N LEU A 62 -1.61 3.00 12.34
CA LEU A 62 -2.20 2.88 11.01
C LEU A 62 -3.24 3.96 10.71
N ASP A 63 -4.16 4.21 11.65
CA ASP A 63 -5.21 5.21 11.48
C ASP A 63 -4.64 6.61 11.30
N GLN A 64 -3.64 6.99 12.09
CA GLN A 64 -2.97 8.29 11.98
C GLN A 64 -2.22 8.40 10.66
N PHE A 65 -1.50 7.34 10.28
CA PHE A 65 -0.76 7.29 9.03
C PHE A 65 -1.68 7.43 7.81
N LEU A 66 -2.77 6.65 7.76
CA LEU A 66 -3.74 6.67 6.67
C LEU A 66 -4.54 7.97 6.66
N SER A 67 -4.96 8.49 7.82
CA SER A 67 -5.65 9.78 7.93
C SER A 67 -4.82 10.90 7.29
N LYS A 68 -3.53 10.97 7.63
CA LYS A 68 -2.59 11.96 7.05
C LYS A 68 -2.40 11.78 5.55
N LYS A 69 -2.31 10.52 5.08
CA LYS A 69 -2.10 10.24 3.65
C LYS A 69 -3.38 10.52 2.84
N LEU A 70 -4.53 10.12 3.32
CA LEU A 70 -5.80 10.25 2.61
C LEU A 70 -6.43 11.64 2.78
N GLY A 71 -5.99 12.43 3.76
CA GLY A 71 -6.54 13.76 4.03
C GLY A 71 -7.94 13.70 4.67
N ILE A 72 -8.22 12.62 5.39
CA ILE A 72 -9.50 12.37 6.05
C ILE A 72 -9.27 12.07 7.53
N GLU A 73 -10.26 12.35 8.36
CA GLU A 73 -10.24 11.92 9.75
C GLU A 73 -10.84 10.52 9.83
N ILE A 74 -10.01 9.51 10.13
CA ILE A 74 -10.48 8.15 10.38
C ILE A 74 -10.86 8.05 11.85
N LYS A 75 -12.16 8.08 12.15
CA LYS A 75 -12.67 7.80 13.49
C LYS A 75 -12.93 6.31 13.61
N GLN A 76 -12.12 5.64 14.41
CA GLN A 76 -12.35 4.24 14.77
C GLN A 76 -13.68 4.16 15.53
N LYS A 77 -14.70 3.53 14.94
CA LYS A 77 -15.90 3.10 15.66
C LYS A 77 -15.73 1.61 15.86
N ALA A 78 -15.22 1.22 17.02
CA ALA A 78 -15.20 -0.19 17.38
C ALA A 78 -16.64 -0.67 17.55
N LEU A 79 -17.19 -1.30 16.51
CA LEU A 79 -18.36 -2.15 16.63
C LEU A 79 -17.85 -3.51 17.09
N PHE A 80 -17.67 -3.66 18.40
CA PHE A 80 -17.64 -4.98 19.01
C PHE A 80 -19.09 -5.48 19.04
N TYR A 81 -19.38 -6.51 18.24
CA TYR A 81 -20.58 -7.33 18.36
C TYR A 81 -20.27 -8.57 19.18
#